data_AF-A0A2S9RRH1-F1
#
_entry.id   AF-A0A2S9RRH1-F1
#
_cell.length_a   1.000
_cell.length_b   1.000
_cell.length_c   1.000
_cell.angle_alpha   90.00
_cell.angle_beta   90.00
_cell.angle_gamma   90.00
#
_symmetry.space_group_name_H-M   'P 1'
#
loop_
_entity.id
_entity.type
_entity.pdbx_description
1 polymer ?
#
loop_
_entity_poly.entity_id
_entity_poly.type
_entity_poly.pdbx_seq_one_letter_code
_entity_poly.pdbx_strand_id
1 'polypeptide(L)'
;MKKQLITMLSLVGTLSVLSACTSNEDITFPAMISPLALDVETCSSQAKSDFQLGVAAYKDKKYDQSFELFTKASEKNCANADFYLAAQYYNGQHLSKNLEVAKEKFKQACHKGLKTACIME
;
A
#
# COMPACT_ATOMS: atom_id res chain seq x y z
N MET A 1 -36.14 14.47 -5.93
CA MET A 1 -36.28 15.56 -6.92
C MET A 1 -35.40 16.72 -6.50
N LYS A 2 -34.68 17.28 -7.49
CA LYS A 2 -33.58 18.25 -7.41
C LYS A 2 -33.88 19.48 -6.54
N LYS A 3 -32.84 20.01 -5.87
CA LYS A 3 -32.44 21.42 -5.97
C LYS A 3 -31.03 21.63 -5.44
N GLN A 4 -30.13 21.90 -6.38
CA GLN A 4 -28.83 22.52 -6.22
C GLN A 4 -28.99 23.96 -5.70
N LEU A 5 -28.16 24.41 -4.76
CA LEU A 5 -27.68 25.81 -4.76
C LEU A 5 -26.41 25.99 -3.92
N ILE A 6 -25.35 26.41 -4.59
CA ILE A 6 -24.03 26.79 -4.10
C ILE A 6 -24.14 28.12 -3.36
N THR A 7 -23.51 28.27 -2.18
CA THR A 7 -23.17 29.59 -1.64
C THR A 7 -21.67 29.64 -1.35
N MET A 8 -21.01 30.58 -2.02
CA MET A 8 -19.58 30.86 -2.00
C MET A 8 -19.17 31.63 -0.73
N LEU A 9 -17.93 31.38 -0.30
CA LEU A 9 -17.00 32.32 0.35
C LEU A 9 -17.50 33.17 1.54
N SER A 10 -17.01 32.83 2.74
CA SER A 10 -16.57 33.84 3.71
C SER A 10 -15.34 33.35 4.48
N LEU A 11 -14.32 34.22 4.49
CA LEU A 11 -12.99 34.09 5.04
C LEU A 11 -12.96 33.78 6.56
N VAL A 12 -12.11 32.82 6.93
CA VAL A 12 -11.22 32.76 8.11
C VAL A 12 -11.81 32.96 9.51
N GLY A 13 -11.75 31.88 10.30
CA GLY A 13 -11.24 31.96 11.66
C GLY A 13 -12.23 31.69 12.78
N THR A 14 -12.43 30.43 13.13
CA THR A 14 -12.25 29.94 14.51
C THR A 14 -12.00 28.44 14.50
N LEU A 15 -10.88 28.10 15.14
CA LEU A 15 -10.36 26.78 15.44
C LEU A 15 -11.33 26.00 16.34
N SER A 16 -12.05 25.02 15.79
CA SER A 16 -12.68 23.95 16.59
C SER A 16 -13.18 22.80 15.71
N VAL A 17 -12.26 21.96 15.27
CA VAL A 17 -12.52 20.54 15.02
C VAL A 17 -11.44 19.73 15.71
N LEU A 18 -11.50 19.71 17.05
CA LEU A 18 -10.97 18.59 17.82
C LEU A 18 -12.06 17.51 17.82
N SER A 19 -12.21 16.84 16.70
CA SER A 19 -12.96 15.59 16.61
C SER A 19 -12.39 14.77 15.47
N ALA A 20 -11.10 14.46 15.56
CA ALA A 20 -10.60 13.23 14.98
C ALA A 20 -11.11 12.08 15.86
N CYS A 21 -12.41 11.78 15.77
CA CYS A 21 -12.87 10.43 15.97
C CYS A 21 -12.27 9.65 14.81
N THR A 22 -11.08 9.09 15.00
CA THR A 22 -10.61 8.03 14.11
C THR A 22 -11.56 6.87 14.37
N SER A 23 -12.65 6.81 13.59
CA SER A 23 -13.28 5.54 13.28
C SER A 23 -12.16 4.57 12.94
N ASN A 24 -12.26 3.33 13.42
CA ASN A 24 -11.41 2.21 13.06
C ASN A 24 -11.43 1.95 11.54
N GLU A 25 -10.91 2.87 10.74
CA GLU A 25 -10.21 2.49 9.54
C GLU A 25 -8.93 1.88 10.08
N ASP A 26 -8.94 0.55 10.10
CA ASP A 26 -7.76 -0.28 10.19
C ASP A 26 -6.57 0.50 9.63
N ILE A 27 -5.51 0.67 10.42
CA ILE A 27 -4.23 1.22 9.96
C ILE A 27 -3.69 0.20 8.94
N THR A 28 -4.30 0.22 7.77
CA THR A 28 -3.94 -0.60 6.65
C THR A 28 -2.73 0.10 6.09
N PHE A 29 -1.63 -0.64 6.15
CA PHE A 29 -0.37 -0.40 5.46
C PHE A 29 -0.42 0.45 4.17
N PRO A 30 -1.44 0.33 3.27
CA PRO A 30 -1.65 1.24 2.14
C PRO A 30 -1.66 2.75 2.44
N ALA A 31 -1.95 3.23 3.66
CA ALA A 31 -1.93 4.67 3.97
C ALA A 31 -0.52 5.27 4.10
N MET A 32 0.52 4.44 4.27
CA MET A 32 1.92 4.90 4.33
C MET A 32 2.54 5.13 2.94
N ILE A 33 1.88 4.62 1.89
CA ILE A 33 2.29 4.87 0.51
C ILE A 33 1.42 6.02 -0.02
N SER A 34 1.95 7.24 0.08
CA SER A 34 1.38 8.38 -0.63
C SER A 34 1.15 7.99 -2.10
N PRO A 35 0.04 8.39 -2.75
CA PRO A 35 -0.20 8.12 -4.17
C PRO A 35 0.94 8.61 -5.09
N LEU A 36 1.74 9.57 -4.61
CA LEU A 36 2.92 10.11 -5.27
C LEU A 36 4.18 9.21 -5.17
N ALA A 37 4.16 8.18 -4.30
CA ALA A 37 5.27 7.28 -4.02
C ALA A 37 5.03 5.87 -4.59
N LEU A 38 4.20 5.72 -5.64
CA LEU A 38 4.43 4.64 -6.61
C LEU A 38 5.65 5.04 -7.44
N ASP A 39 6.82 5.01 -6.83
CA ASP A 39 8.11 5.11 -7.48
C ASP A 39 8.32 3.87 -8.35
N VAL A 40 7.76 3.94 -9.56
CA VAL A 40 7.87 2.97 -10.65
C VAL A 40 9.34 2.63 -11.02
N GLU A 41 10.31 3.34 -10.44
CA GLU A 41 11.75 3.07 -10.54
C GLU A 41 12.21 1.88 -9.68
N THR A 42 11.48 1.50 -8.63
CA THR A 42 11.84 0.34 -7.78
C THR A 42 11.42 -1.00 -8.37
N CYS A 43 10.80 -1.00 -9.56
CA CYS A 43 10.40 -2.18 -10.29
C CYS A 43 10.96 -2.17 -11.71
N SER A 44 11.53 -3.31 -12.13
CA SER A 44 11.94 -3.49 -13.52
C SER A 44 10.75 -3.29 -14.47
N SER A 45 11.03 -2.88 -15.72
CA SER A 45 9.99 -2.73 -16.74
C SER A 45 9.12 -3.98 -16.91
N GLN A 46 9.73 -5.16 -16.80
CA GLN A 46 9.05 -6.45 -16.97
C GLN A 46 8.14 -6.80 -15.79
N ALA A 47 8.39 -6.24 -14.60
CA ALA A 47 7.58 -6.45 -13.39
C ALA A 47 6.36 -5.52 -13.30
N LYS A 48 6.36 -4.39 -14.01
CA LYS A 48 5.36 -3.32 -13.86
C LYS A 48 3.92 -3.82 -14.06
N SER A 49 3.68 -4.61 -15.11
CA SER A 49 2.33 -5.12 -15.42
C SER A 49 1.81 -6.01 -14.30
N ASP A 50 2.61 -7.00 -13.87
CA ASP A 50 2.21 -7.92 -12.80
C ASP A 50 1.99 -7.16 -11.48
N PHE A 51 2.88 -6.22 -11.17
CA PHE A 51 2.75 -5.38 -9.98
C PHE A 51 1.46 -4.54 -9.99
N GLN A 52 1.15 -3.87 -11.11
CA GLN A 52 -0.06 -3.05 -11.24
C GLN A 52 -1.34 -3.89 -11.10
N LEU A 53 -1.38 -5.07 -11.73
CA LEU A 53 -2.48 -6.01 -11.56
C LEU A 53 -2.58 -6.50 -10.10
N GLY A 54 -1.44 -6.74 -9.45
CA GLY A 54 -1.37 -7.13 -8.05
C GLY A 54 -1.94 -6.06 -7.12
N VAL A 55 -1.59 -4.78 -7.36
CA VAL A 55 -2.16 -3.65 -6.61
C VAL A 55 -3.67 -3.54 -6.80
N ALA A 56 -4.17 -3.76 -8.03
CA ALA A 56 -5.62 -3.78 -8.28
C ALA A 56 -6.31 -4.92 -7.53
N ALA A 57 -5.77 -6.13 -7.60
CA ALA A 57 -6.29 -7.29 -6.86
C ALA A 57 -6.24 -7.08 -5.34
N TYR A 58 -5.18 -6.47 -4.82
CA TYR A 58 -5.04 -6.13 -3.40
C TYR A 58 -6.13 -5.15 -2.94
N LYS A 59 -6.40 -4.10 -3.71
CA LYS A 59 -7.47 -3.12 -3.43
C LYS A 59 -8.85 -3.77 -3.46
N ASP A 60 -9.06 -4.74 -4.34
CA ASP A 60 -10.27 -5.56 -4.42
C ASP A 60 -10.36 -6.63 -3.31
N LYS A 61 -9.37 -6.71 -2.41
CA LYS A 61 -9.24 -7.73 -1.35
C LYS A 61 -9.15 -9.17 -1.87
N LYS A 62 -8.75 -9.35 -3.14
CA LYS A 62 -8.44 -10.65 -3.76
C LYS A 62 -7.00 -11.03 -3.41
N TYR A 63 -6.79 -11.36 -2.14
CA TYR A 63 -5.44 -11.46 -1.58
C TYR A 63 -4.63 -12.62 -2.17
N ASP A 64 -5.28 -13.73 -2.51
CA ASP A 64 -4.69 -14.87 -3.23
C ASP A 64 -4.11 -14.43 -4.59
N GLN A 65 -4.94 -13.77 -5.41
CA GLN A 65 -4.53 -13.29 -6.73
C GLN A 65 -3.42 -12.24 -6.61
N SER A 66 -3.54 -11.30 -5.66
CA SER A 66 -2.49 -10.30 -5.45
C SER A 66 -1.18 -10.91 -4.97
N PHE A 67 -1.22 -11.95 -4.12
CA PHE A 67 -0.03 -12.66 -3.65
C PHE A 67 0.73 -13.29 -4.82
N GLU A 68 0.02 -13.97 -5.73
CA GLU A 68 0.63 -14.54 -6.94
C GLU A 68 1.25 -13.49 -7.85
N LEU A 69 0.55 -12.37 -8.07
CA LEU A 69 1.01 -11.28 -8.93
C LEU A 69 2.22 -10.55 -8.34
N PHE A 70 2.22 -10.30 -7.03
CA PHE A 70 3.37 -9.73 -6.35
C PHE A 70 4.55 -10.71 -6.32
N THR A 71 4.32 -12.01 -6.20
CA THR A 71 5.39 -13.01 -6.33
C THR A 71 6.06 -12.93 -7.71
N LYS A 72 5.27 -12.94 -8.79
CA LYS A 72 5.78 -12.78 -10.17
C LYS A 72 6.54 -11.47 -10.37
N ALA A 73 6.05 -10.36 -9.80
CA ALA A 73 6.73 -9.07 -9.88
C ALA A 73 8.03 -9.05 -9.06
N SER A 74 8.05 -9.65 -7.87
CA SER A 74 9.21 -9.75 -7.00
C SER A 74 10.37 -10.50 -7.66
N GLU A 75 10.07 -11.65 -8.31
CA GLU A 75 11.02 -12.45 -9.09
C GLU A 75 11.66 -11.63 -10.22
N LYS A 76 10.94 -10.65 -10.75
CA LYS A 76 11.40 -9.70 -11.77
C LYS A 76 12.00 -8.43 -11.16
N ASN A 77 12.54 -8.51 -9.95
CA ASN A 77 13.23 -7.42 -9.26
C ASN A 77 12.36 -6.17 -9.02
N CYS A 78 11.18 -6.36 -8.43
CA CYS A 78 10.29 -5.28 -7.98
C CYS A 78 10.30 -5.18 -6.47
N ALA A 79 10.96 -4.15 -5.92
CA ALA A 79 11.06 -3.92 -4.49
C ALA A 79 9.68 -3.66 -3.85
N ASN A 80 8.82 -2.91 -4.55
CA ASN A 80 7.45 -2.68 -4.10
C ASN A 80 6.66 -3.99 -3.97
N ALA A 81 6.89 -4.97 -4.85
CA ALA A 81 6.21 -6.25 -4.74
C ALA A 81 6.61 -7.04 -3.47
N ASP A 82 7.89 -7.03 -3.09
CA ASP A 82 8.34 -7.62 -1.82
C ASP A 82 7.73 -6.90 -0.61
N PHE A 83 7.59 -5.58 -0.67
CA PHE A 83 6.94 -4.81 0.38
C PHE A 83 5.46 -5.20 0.56
N TYR A 84 4.72 -5.39 -0.54
CA TYR A 84 3.32 -5.85 -0.47
C TYR A 84 3.21 -7.31 -0.01
N LEU A 85 4.13 -8.20 -0.42
CA LEU A 85 4.19 -9.56 0.12
C LEU A 85 4.43 -9.55 1.63
N ALA A 86 5.38 -8.73 2.09
CA ALA A 86 5.64 -8.52 3.51
C ALA A 86 4.38 -8.07 4.26
N ALA A 87 3.63 -7.11 3.68
CA ALA A 87 2.37 -6.64 4.25
C ALA A 87 1.31 -7.75 4.34
N GLN A 88 1.23 -8.66 3.37
CA GLN A 88 0.28 -9.77 3.41
C GLN A 88 0.65 -10.81 4.47
N TYR A 89 1.93 -11.14 4.60
CA TYR A 89 2.42 -11.97 5.71
C TYR A 89 2.23 -11.28 7.07
N TYR A 90 2.45 -9.96 7.15
CA TYR A 90 2.26 -9.18 8.37
C TYR A 90 0.80 -9.17 8.80
N ASN A 91 -0.14 -9.02 7.86
CA ASN A 91 -1.57 -8.93 8.17
C ASN A 91 -2.28 -10.29 8.22
N GLY A 92 -1.66 -11.36 7.72
CA GLY A 92 -2.33 -12.64 7.55
C GLY A 92 -3.39 -12.60 6.44
N GLN A 93 -3.10 -11.89 5.35
CA GLN A 93 -3.96 -11.79 4.17
C GLN A 93 -3.57 -12.88 3.17
N HIS A 94 -4.55 -13.70 2.75
CA HIS A 94 -4.37 -14.97 1.99
C HIS A 94 -3.66 -16.09 2.77
N LEU A 95 -2.53 -15.80 3.40
CA LEU A 95 -1.77 -16.74 4.21
C LEU A 95 -1.92 -16.43 5.71
N SER A 96 -1.61 -17.40 6.56
CA SER A 96 -1.49 -17.15 8.01
C SER A 96 -0.44 -16.08 8.29
N LYS A 97 -0.73 -15.21 9.26
CA LYS A 97 0.20 -14.18 9.73
C LYS A 97 1.55 -14.80 10.08
N ASN A 98 2.63 -14.29 9.50
CA ASN A 98 4.00 -14.73 9.76
C ASN A 98 4.94 -13.51 9.74
N LEU A 99 5.31 -13.05 10.95
CA LEU A 99 6.12 -11.84 11.11
C LEU A 99 7.59 -12.04 10.71
N GLU A 100 8.11 -13.25 10.84
CA GLU A 100 9.49 -13.58 10.44
C GLU A 100 9.65 -13.49 8.92
N VAL A 101 8.71 -14.09 8.18
CA VAL A 101 8.70 -14.01 6.72
C VAL A 101 8.41 -12.57 6.25
N ALA A 102 7.52 -11.85 6.93
CA ALA A 102 7.26 -10.44 6.64
C ALA A 102 8.54 -9.60 6.76
N LYS A 103 9.29 -9.77 7.86
CA LYS A 103 10.56 -9.06 8.09
C LYS A 103 11.59 -9.36 7.00
N GLU A 104 11.76 -10.63 6.63
CA GLU A 104 12.65 -11.02 5.54
C GLU A 104 12.24 -10.39 4.20
N LYS A 105 10.93 -10.31 3.91
CA LYS A 105 10.43 -9.64 2.71
C LYS A 105 10.65 -8.12 2.73
N PHE A 106 10.51 -7.46 3.88
CA PHE A 106 10.88 -6.05 4.01
C PHE A 106 12.37 -5.81 3.77
N LYS A 107 13.23 -6.66 4.33
CA LYS A 107 14.67 -6.62 4.08
C LYS A 107 15.02 -6.78 2.59
N GLN A 108 14.36 -7.71 1.90
CA GLN A 108 14.52 -7.89 0.45
C GLN A 108 14.10 -6.64 -0.33
N ALA A 109 12.98 -6.00 0.04
CA ALA A 109 12.56 -4.75 -0.57
C ALA A 109 13.58 -3.61 -0.32
N CYS A 110 14.12 -3.51 0.90
CA CYS A 110 15.17 -2.54 1.24
C CYS A 110 16.42 -2.74 0.37
N HIS A 111 16.91 -3.98 0.26
CA HIS A 111 18.06 -4.34 -0.57
C HIS A 111 17.84 -4.04 -2.07
N LYS A 112 16.60 -4.11 -2.54
CA LYS A 112 16.20 -3.73 -3.91
C LYS A 112 16.03 -2.21 -4.11
N GLY A 113 16.32 -1.40 -3.09
CA GLY A 113 16.36 0.06 -3.17
C GLY A 113 15.12 0.77 -2.62
N LEU A 114 14.11 0.04 -2.11
CA LEU A 114 12.95 0.68 -1.48
C LEU A 114 13.30 1.13 -0.06
N LYS A 115 13.74 2.38 0.06
CA LYS A 115 14.18 2.98 1.34
C LYS A 115 13.12 2.90 2.45
N THR A 116 11.85 3.02 2.09
CA THR A 116 10.72 2.89 3.04
C THR A 116 10.65 1.51 3.68
N ALA A 117 11.18 0.47 3.04
CA ALA A 117 11.24 -0.87 3.62
C ALA A 117 12.40 -1.05 4.61
N CYS A 118 13.46 -0.23 4.52
CA CYS A 118 14.62 -0.34 5.41
C CYS A 118 14.32 0.04 6.87
N ILE A 119 13.23 0.78 7.12
CA ILE A 119 12.77 1.02 8.50
C ILE A 119 11.90 -0.13 9.04
N MET A 120 11.54 -1.09 8.18
CA MET A 120 10.68 -2.23 8.48
C MET A 120 11.45 -3.57 8.49
N GLU A 121 12.75 -3.56 8.19
CA GLU A 121 13.60 -4.75 8.06
C GLU A 121 14.02 -5.42 9.38
#